data_AF-A0A8T4CHU5-F1
#
_entry.id   AF-A0A8T4CHU5-F1
#
_cell.length_a   1.000
_cell.length_b   1.000
_cell.length_c   1.000
_cell.angle_alpha   90.00
_cell.angle_beta   90.00
_cell.angle_gamma   90.00
#
_symmetry.space_group_name_H-M   'P 1'
#
loop_
_entity.id
_entity.type
_entity.pdbx_description
1 polymer ?
#
loop_
_entity_poly.entity_id
_entity_poly.type
_entity_poly.pdbx_seq_one_letter_code
_entity_poly.pdbx_strand_id
1 'polypeptide(L)' 'MKVVKSGNSLCIRIPAKLARFLGLKEGREILVYPEGAKKAAFEVT' A
#
# COMPACT_ATOMS: atom_id res chain seq x y z
N MET A 1 9.62 6.34 4.05
CA MET A 1 8.18 6.05 3.91
C MET A 1 7.44 6.98 4.86
N LYS A 2 6.43 7.72 4.41
CA LYS A 2 5.68 8.66 5.26
C LYS A 2 4.21 8.27 5.23
N VAL A 3 3.60 8.24 6.41
CA VAL A 3 2.15 8.21 6.55
C VAL A 3 1.66 9.65 6.37
N VAL A 4 0.71 9.86 5.48
CA VAL A 4 0.13 11.16 5.18
C VAL A 4 -1.39 11.06 5.29
N LYS A 5 -2.06 12.14 5.67
CA LYS A 5 -3.52 12.24 5.55
C LYS A 5 -3.88 12.71 4.15
N SER A 6 -4.91 12.13 3.57
CA SER A 6 -5.56 12.59 2.34
C SER A 6 -7.07 12.61 2.57
N GLY A 7 -7.64 13.80 2.70
CA GLY A 7 -9.05 13.94 3.11
C GLY A 7 -9.34 13.25 4.44
N ASN A 8 -10.35 12.37 4.46
CA ASN A 8 -10.71 11.55 5.62
C ASN A 8 -9.95 10.21 5.67
N SER A 9 -8.95 10.02 4.82
CA SER A 9 -8.21 8.76 4.67
C SER A 9 -6.75 8.91 5.13
N LEU A 10 -6.18 7.78 5.55
CA LEU A 10 -4.76 7.65 5.83
C LEU A 10 -4.07 6.97 4.65
N CYS A 11 -3.00 7.58 4.14
CA CYS A 11 -2.26 7.08 3.01
C CYS A 11 -0.80 6.80 3.39
N ILE A 12 -0.23 5.76 2.80
CA ILE A 12 1.19 5.46 2.88
C ILE A 12 1.84 5.70 1.53
N ARG A 13 2.93 6.47 1.49
CA ARG A 13 3.70 6.63 0.25
C ARG A 13 4.52 5.38 -0.03
N ILE A 14 4.15 4.66 -1.08
CA ILE A 14 4.88 3.47 -1.53
C ILE A 14 6.09 3.91 -2.37
N PRO A 15 7.33 3.50 -2.02
CA PRO A 15 8.50 3.80 -2.82
C PRO A 15 8.38 3.23 -4.24
N ALA A 16 8.90 3.95 -5.24
CA ALA A 16 8.82 3.55 -6.65
C ALA A 16 9.34 2.14 -6.92
N LYS A 17 10.39 1.71 -6.21
CA LYS A 17 10.94 0.34 -6.33
C LYS A 17 9.91 -0.72 -5.93
N LEU A 18 9.18 -0.51 -4.84
CA LEU A 18 8.16 -1.43 -4.35
C LEU A 18 6.93 -1.41 -5.27
N ALA A 19 6.51 -0.22 -5.71
CA ALA A 19 5.40 -0.08 -6.65
C ALA A 19 5.68 -0.83 -7.96
N ARG A 20 6.90 -0.75 -8.50
CA ARG A 20 7.32 -1.51 -9.69
C ARG A 20 7.37 -3.01 -9.45
N PHE A 21 7.92 -3.43 -8.32
CA PHE A 21 7.98 -4.85 -7.94
C PHE A 21 6.58 -5.47 -7.83
N LEU A 22 5.63 -4.77 -7.22
CA LEU A 22 4.23 -5.17 -7.08
C LEU A 22 3.38 -4.87 -8.32
N GLY A 23 3.92 -4.20 -9.35
CA GLY A 23 3.16 -3.81 -10.54
C GLY A 23 1.96 -2.89 -10.25
N LEU A 24 2.08 -2.03 -9.23
CA LEU A 24 1.04 -1.07 -8.85
C LEU A 24 0.94 0.04 -9.89
N LYS A 25 -0.28 0.32 -10.32
CA LYS A 25 -0.65 1.42 -11.22
C LYS A 25 -1.87 2.13 -10.65
N GLU A 26 -2.08 3.38 -11.04
CA GLU A 26 -3.30 4.11 -10.69
C GLU A 26 -4.54 3.33 -11.13
N GLY A 27 -5.56 3.27 -10.28
CA GLY A 27 -6.80 2.53 -10.52
C GLY A 27 -6.71 1.02 -10.26
N ARG A 28 -5.53 0.48 -9.95
CA ARG A 28 -5.41 -0.94 -9.56
C ARG A 28 -5.80 -1.14 -8.11
N GLU A 29 -6.66 -2.12 -7.87
CA GLU A 29 -7.05 -2.54 -6.52
C GLU A 29 -6.02 -3.50 -5.94
N ILE A 30 -5.83 -3.41 -4.62
CA ILE A 30 -4.95 -4.29 -3.86
C ILE A 30 -5.66 -4.70 -2.59
N LEU A 31 -5.42 -5.93 -2.17
CA LEU A 31 -5.91 -6.44 -0.90
C LEU A 31 -4.85 -6.19 0.17
N VAL A 32 -5.25 -5.54 1.26
CA VAL A 32 -4.36 -5.25 2.40
C VAL A 32 -4.92 -5.94 3.62
N TYR A 33 -4.15 -6.83 4.21
CA TYR A 33 -4.57 -7.59 5.39
C TYR A 33 -3.45 -7.64 6.44
N PRO A 34 -3.80 -7.70 7.73
CA PRO A 34 -2.81 -7.81 8.79
C PRO A 34 -2.11 -9.17 8.75
N GLU A 35 -0.79 -9.16 8.92
CA GLU A 35 0.02 -10.35 9.08
C GLU A 35 0.66 -10.32 10.49
N GLY A 36 -0.03 -10.92 11.46
CA GLY A 36 0.35 -10.85 12.87
C GLY A 36 0.13 -9.46 13.49
N ALA A 37 0.92 -9.12 14.51
CA ALA A 37 0.63 -7.96 15.36
C ALA A 37 1.06 -6.59 14.80
N LYS A 38 2.05 -6.55 13.90
CA LYS A 38 2.68 -5.28 13.46
C LYS A 38 3.07 -5.25 11.98
N LYS A 39 2.57 -6.20 11.17
CA LYS A 39 2.85 -6.24 9.73
C LYS A 39 1.53 -6.24 8.96
N ALA A 40 1.59 -5.73 7.73
CA ALA A 40 0.51 -5.83 6.77
C ALA A 40 1.08 -6.46 5.50
N ALA A 41 0.35 -7.42 4.96
CA ALA A 41 0.64 -8.01 3.67
C ALA A 41 -0.17 -7.29 2.59
N PHE A 42 0.43 -7.18 1.41
CA PHE A 42 -0.18 -6.56 0.23
C PHE A 42 -0.26 -7.64 -0.84
N GLU A 43 -1.48 -7.95 -1.27
CA GLU A 43 -1.74 -8.88 -2.36
C GLU A 43 -2.32 -8.12 -3.55
N VAL A 44 -1.76 -8.39 -4.73
CA VAL A 44 -2.10 -7.69 -5.96
C VAL A 44 -3.02 -8.58 -6.77
N THR A 45 -4.24 -8.11 -7.01
CA THR A 45 -5.23 -8.78 -7.87
C THR A 45 -5.03 -8.39 -9.34
#